data_AF-A0A1F3C665-F1
#
_entry.id   AF-A0A1F3C665-F1
#
_cell.length_a   1.000
_cell.length_b   1.000
_cell.length_c   1.000
_cell.angle_alpha   90.00
_cell.angle_beta   90.00
_cell.angle_gamma   90.00
#
_symmetry.space_group_name_H-M   'P 1'
#
loop_
_entity.id
_entity.type
_entity.pdbx_description
1 polymer ?
#
loop_
_entity_poly.entity_id
_entity_poly.type
_entity_poly.pdbx_seq_one_letter_code
_entity_poly.pdbx_strand_id
1 'polypeptide(L)'
;MILSILCLLIPFTLFIKNKWIPRIIQILLILGSMEWIRTIFIFVEERKMYDMPWMRLAIILGSVALFTALSGLLFQIKSVKRFYIK
;
A
#
# COMPACT_ATOMS: atom_id res chain seq x y z
N MET A 1 2.10 3.20 19.38
CA MET A 1 2.82 1.91 19.49
C MET A 1 2.01 0.72 18.96
N ILE A 2 0.75 0.53 19.35
CA ILE A 2 -0.07 -0.62 18.92
C ILE A 2 -0.17 -0.74 17.39
N LEU A 3 -0.42 0.36 16.69
CA LEU A 3 -0.49 0.38 15.21
C LEU A 3 0.82 -0.06 14.54
N SER A 4 1.96 0.35 15.09
CA SER A 4 3.29 0.03 14.57
C SER A 4 3.58 -1.47 14.71
N ILE A 5 3.19 -2.07 15.83
CA ILE A 5 3.32 -3.51 16.08
C ILE A 5 2.45 -4.31 15.11
N LEU A 6 1.20 -3.89 14.91
CA LEU A 6 0.31 -4.52 13.93
C LEU A 6 0.90 -4.44 12.52
N CYS A 7 1.47 -3.29 12.14
CA CYS A 7 2.11 -3.11 10.84
C CYS A 7 3.29 -4.07 10.62
N LEU A 8 4.07 -4.33 11.68
CA LEU A 8 5.16 -5.31 11.64
C LEU A 8 4.66 -6.76 11.53
N LEU A 9 3.50 -7.08 12.12
CA LEU A 9 2.93 -8.44 12.10
C LEU A 9 2.26 -8.80 10.77
N ILE A 10 1.75 -7.81 10.02
CA ILE A 10 1.09 -8.01 8.72
C ILE A 10 1.94 -8.82 7.72
N PRO A 11 3.23 -8.52 7.46
CA PRO A 11 4.04 -9.32 6.53
C PRO A 11 4.27 -10.75 7.01
N PHE A 12 4.29 -11.01 8.34
CA PHE A 12 4.41 -12.38 8.85
C PHE A 12 3.18 -13.24 8.53
N THR A 13 2.00 -12.61 8.35
CA THR A 13 0.81 -13.34 7.93
C THR A 13 0.94 -13.96 6.54
N LEU A 14 1.83 -13.45 5.68
CA LEU A 14 2.08 -14.02 4.34
C LEU A 14 2.65 -15.43 4.39
N PHE A 15 3.31 -15.83 5.49
CA PHE A 15 3.81 -17.20 5.70
C PHE A 15 2.70 -18.19 6.06
N ILE A 16 1.50 -17.71 6.40
CA ILE A 16 0.35 -18.57 6.71
C ILE A 16 -0.31 -18.98 5.39
N LYS A 17 -0.31 -20.28 5.09
CA LYS A 17 -0.99 -20.88 3.94
C LYS A 17 -2.51 -20.89 4.14
N ASN A 18 -3.13 -19.71 4.12
CA ASN A 18 -4.57 -19.56 4.22
C ASN A 18 -5.11 -18.75 3.04
N LYS A 19 -6.18 -19.26 2.42
CA LYS A 19 -6.87 -18.72 1.24
C LYS A 19 -7.36 -17.28 1.43
N TRP A 20 -7.59 -16.86 2.68
CA TRP A 20 -8.06 -15.52 3.04
C TRP A 20 -6.93 -14.48 3.12
N ILE A 21 -5.69 -14.90 3.41
CA ILE A 21 -4.55 -14.00 3.60
C ILE A 21 -4.27 -13.14 2.36
N PRO A 22 -4.18 -13.70 1.13
CA PRO A 22 -3.97 -12.89 -0.06
C PRO A 22 -5.05 -11.81 -0.25
N ARG A 23 -6.29 -12.12 0.14
CA ARG A 23 -7.43 -11.19 -0.03
C ARG A 23 -7.40 -10.07 1.00
N ILE A 24 -7.04 -10.37 2.24
CA ILE A 24 -6.84 -9.36 3.29
C ILE A 24 -5.68 -8.44 2.95
N ILE A 25 -4.53 -9.00 2.55
CA ILE A 25 -3.35 -8.22 2.16
C ILE A 25 -3.64 -7.35 0.94
N GLN A 26 -4.38 -7.87 -0.05
CA GLN A 26 -4.80 -7.08 -1.19
C GLN A 26 -5.69 -5.88 -0.79
N ILE A 27 -6.68 -6.09 0.08
CA ILE A 27 -7.53 -5.00 0.58
C ILE A 27 -6.69 -3.95 1.32
N LEU A 28 -5.78 -4.39 2.20
CA LEU A 28 -4.88 -3.51 2.93
C LEU A 28 -3.98 -2.69 2.01
N LEU A 29 -3.45 -3.29 0.94
CA LEU A 29 -2.62 -2.57 -0.05
C LEU A 29 -3.44 -1.55 -0.85
N ILE A 30 -4.69 -1.87 -1.21
CA ILE A 30 -5.58 -0.91 -1.88
C ILE A 30 -5.91 0.26 -0.95
N LEU A 31 -6.27 -0.01 0.31
CA LEU A 31 -6.52 1.03 1.30
C LEU A 31 -5.26 1.88 1.56
N GLY A 32 -4.08 1.25 1.65
CA GLY A 32 -2.81 1.95 1.78
C GLY A 32 -2.52 2.87 0.59
N SER A 33 -2.81 2.41 -0.64
CA SER A 33 -2.70 3.25 -1.83
C SER A 33 -3.65 4.46 -1.77
N MET A 34 -4.87 4.30 -1.27
CA MET A 34 -5.82 5.41 -1.10
C MET A 34 -5.30 6.42 -0.08
N GLU A 35 -4.74 5.96 1.04
CA GLU A 35 -4.14 6.85 2.03
C GLU A 35 -2.93 7.61 1.47
N TRP A 36 -2.11 6.97 0.62
CA TRP A 36 -1.02 7.68 -0.07
C TRP A 36 -1.54 8.76 -1.02
N ILE A 37 -2.61 8.49 -1.78
CA ILE A 37 -3.24 9.48 -2.65
C ILE A 37 -3.78 10.66 -1.83
N ARG A 38 -4.50 10.38 -0.74
CA ARG A 38 -4.99 11.41 0.19
C ARG A 38 -3.82 12.25 0.75
N THR A 39 -2.73 11.58 1.12
CA THR A 39 -1.52 12.22 1.65
C THR A 39 -0.86 13.14 0.63
N ILE A 40 -0.86 12.79 -0.67
CA ILE A 40 -0.38 13.67 -1.75
C ILE A 40 -1.18 14.97 -1.74
N PHE A 41 -2.51 14.91 -1.74
CA PHE A 41 -3.34 16.11 -1.80
C PHE A 41 -3.09 17.04 -0.61
N ILE A 42 -3.08 16.49 0.61
CA ILE A 42 -2.82 17.26 1.84
C ILE A 42 -1.45 17.97 1.75
N PHE A 43 -0.37 17.25 1.42
CA PHE A 43 0.96 17.85 1.41
C PHE A 43 1.23 18.77 0.22
N VAL A 44 0.56 18.54 -0.91
CA VAL A 44 0.66 19.43 -2.09
C VAL A 44 -0.06 20.73 -1.80
N GLU A 45 -1.24 20.69 -1.19
CA GLU A 45 -2.00 21.89 -0.81
C GLU A 45 -1.22 22.72 0.21
N GLU A 46 -0.74 22.09 1.29
CA GLU A 46 0.12 22.76 2.28
C GLU A 46 1.34 23.40 1.62
N ARG A 47 2.08 22.67 0.77
CA ARG A 47 3.27 23.23 0.12
C ARG A 47 2.97 24.35 -0.87
N LYS A 48 1.82 24.32 -1.53
CA LYS A 48 1.39 25.42 -2.41
C LYS A 48 1.11 26.69 -1.60
N MET A 49 0.56 26.58 -0.38
CA MET A 49 0.31 27.73 0.50
C MET A 49 1.61 28.42 0.96
N TYR A 50 2.71 27.67 1.06
CA TYR A 50 4.02 28.19 1.48
C TYR A 50 4.99 28.43 0.31
N ASP A 51 4.52 28.48 -0.94
CA ASP A 51 5.35 28.62 -2.15
C ASP A 51 6.53 27.62 -2.22
N MET A 52 6.35 26.43 -1.64
CA MET A 52 7.38 25.40 -1.56
C MET A 52 7.33 24.46 -2.79
N PRO A 53 8.48 23.88 -3.17
CA PRO A 53 8.52 22.90 -4.25
C PRO A 53 7.77 21.61 -3.88
N TRP A 54 6.61 21.40 -4.49
CA TRP A 54 5.71 20.26 -4.24
C TRP A 54 5.85 19.13 -5.27
N MET A 55 6.41 19.42 -6.46
CA MET A 55 6.46 18.47 -7.58
C MET A 55 7.27 17.21 -7.25
N ARG A 56 8.42 17.37 -6.56
CA ARG A 56 9.23 16.22 -6.10
C ARG A 56 8.45 15.30 -5.15
N LEU A 57 7.70 15.90 -4.22
CA LEU A 57 6.86 15.15 -3.27
C LEU A 57 5.75 14.40 -4.00
N ALA A 58 5.04 15.06 -4.92
CA ALA A 58 3.97 14.44 -5.70
C ALA A 58 4.48 13.25 -6.52
N ILE A 59 5.67 13.36 -7.13
CA ILE A 59 6.29 12.26 -7.89
C ILE A 59 6.65 11.08 -6.98
N ILE A 60 7.28 11.35 -5.83
CA ILE A 60 7.70 10.30 -4.89
C ILE A 60 6.48 9.58 -4.34
N LEU A 61 5.54 10.32 -3.74
CA LEU A 61 4.35 9.74 -3.12
C LEU A 61 3.41 9.11 -4.16
N GLY A 62 3.31 9.70 -5.36
CA GLY A 62 2.55 9.12 -6.47
C GLY A 62 3.13 7.78 -6.91
N SER A 63 4.46 7.69 -6.99
CA SER A 63 5.17 6.43 -7.30
C SER A 63 4.95 5.38 -6.20
N VAL A 64 4.98 5.77 -4.93
CA VAL A 64 4.69 4.88 -3.79
C VAL A 64 3.24 4.39 -3.83
N ALA A 65 2.27 5.28 -4.09
CA ALA A 65 0.87 4.91 -4.24
C ALA A 65 0.68 3.88 -5.37
N LEU A 66 1.25 4.16 -6.55
CA LEU A 66 1.19 3.27 -7.70
C LEU A 66 1.84 1.91 -7.41
N PHE A 67 3.03 1.90 -6.82
CA PHE A 67 3.72 0.68 -6.45
C PHE A 67 2.93 -0.16 -5.43
N THR A 68 2.29 0.50 -4.46
CA THR A 68 1.44 -0.16 -3.46
C THR A 68 0.20 -0.79 -4.11
N ALA A 69 -0.46 -0.07 -5.02
CA ALA A 69 -1.61 -0.58 -5.77
C ALA A 69 -1.22 -1.78 -6.65
N LEU A 70 -0.12 -1.67 -7.41
CA LEU A 70 0.41 -2.75 -8.24
C LEU A 70 0.76 -3.98 -7.42
N SER A 71 1.36 -3.80 -6.24
CA SER A 71 1.66 -4.89 -5.31
C SER A 71 0.40 -5.64 -4.88
N GLY A 72 -0.72 -4.94 -4.66
CA GLY A 72 -2.02 -5.56 -4.37
C GLY A 72 -2.55 -6.36 -5.56
N LEU A 73 -2.33 -5.89 -6.80
CA LEU A 73 -2.73 -6.59 -8.02
C LEU A 73 -1.90 -7.86 -8.29
N LEU A 74 -0.64 -7.93 -7.83
CA LEU A 74 0.20 -9.13 -7.98
C LEU A 74 -0.41 -10.35 -7.27
N PHE A 75 -1.15 -10.17 -6.17
CA PHE A 75 -1.86 -11.27 -5.49
C PHE A 75 -3.01 -11.86 -6.31
N GLN A 76 -3.46 -11.18 -7.37
CA GLN A 76 -4.45 -11.74 -8.31
C GLN A 76 -3.83 -12.66 -9.37
N ILE A 77 -2.49 -12.66 -9.52
CA ILE A 77 -1.79 -13.47 -10.52
C ILE A 77 -1.92 -14.96 -10.16
N LYS A 78 -2.30 -15.77 -11.16
CA LYS A 78 -2.59 -17.22 -11.03
C LYS A 78 -1.46 -18.02 -10.35
N SER A 79 -0.21 -17.55 -10.48
CA SER A 79 0.97 -18.18 -9.86
C SER A 79 0.95 -18.10 -8.33
N VAL A 80 0.56 -16.95 -7.77
CA VAL A 80 0.46 -16.75 -6.30
C VAL A 80 -0.70 -17.55 -5.72
N LYS A 81 -1.85 -17.59 -6.42
CA LYS A 81 -2.99 -18.44 -6.02
C LYS A 81 -2.62 -19.92 -5.90
N ARG A 82 -1.71 -20.42 -6.75
CA ARG A 82 -1.28 -21.84 -6.71
C ARG A 82 -0.47 -22.18 -5.46
N PHE A 83 0.24 -21.22 -4.86
CA PHE A 83 1.00 -21.43 -3.62
C PHE A 83 0.11 -21.49 -2.36
N TYR A 84 -1.00 -20.71 -2.34
CA TYR A 84 -1.93 -20.67 -1.19
C TYR A 84 -3.08 -21.71 -1.25
N ILE A 85 -3.26 -22.39 -2.37
CA ILE A 85 -4.33 -23.39 -2.57
C ILE A 85 -3.85 -24.85 -2.34
N LYS A 86 -2.53 -25.07 -2.21
CA LYS A 86 -1.93 -26.38 -1.92
C LYS A 86 -1.65 -26.57 -0.43
#